data_AF-A0A9X6AAG1-F1
#
_entry.id   AF-A0A9X6AAG1-F1
#
_cell.length_a   1.000
_cell.length_b   1.000
_cell.length_c   1.000
_cell.angle_alpha   90.00
_cell.angle_beta   90.00
_cell.angle_gamma   90.00
#
_symmetry.space_group_name_H-M   'P 1'
#
loop_
_entity.id
_entity.type
_entity.pdbx_description
1 polymer ?
#
loop_
_entity_poly.entity_id
_entity_poly.type
_entity_poly.pdbx_seq_one_letter_code
_entity_poly.pdbx_strand_id
1 'polypeptide(L)'
;LPLTRQGVPTYEANSEAAKGGYVLRDSSTGTPELVLIATGSEVHLAVEARELLEAEGIGTRVVSMPSVEWFEEQPREYRDRVLPP
;
A
#
# COMPACT_ATOMS: atom_id res chain seq x y z
N LEU A 1 -5.16 -7.35 18.27
CA LEU A 1 -4.39 -6.45 17.38
C LEU A 1 -3.06 -7.13 17.05
N PRO A 2 -2.73 -7.32 15.77
CA PRO A 2 -1.40 -7.79 15.37
C PRO A 2 -0.40 -6.64 15.52
N LEU A 3 0.50 -6.74 16.51
CA LEU A 3 1.50 -5.71 16.84
C LEU A 3 2.91 -6.29 16.73
N THR A 4 3.86 -5.47 16.29
CA THR A 4 5.26 -5.88 16.12
C THR A 4 6.00 -5.88 17.46
N ARG A 5 7.00 -6.76 17.59
CA ARG A 5 7.94 -6.74 18.74
C ARG A 5 9.07 -5.74 18.50
N GLN A 6 9.55 -5.68 17.27
CA GLN A 6 10.68 -4.89 16.80
C GLN A 6 10.27 -3.45 16.48
N GLY A 7 11.26 -2.57 16.44
CA GLY A 7 11.10 -1.23 15.88
C GLY A 7 10.82 -1.29 14.38
N VAL A 8 9.91 -0.45 13.92
CA VAL A 8 9.56 -0.27 12.50
C VAL A 8 9.56 1.22 12.17
N PRO A 9 9.86 1.61 10.91
CA PRO A 9 9.86 3.00 10.51
C PRO A 9 8.45 3.61 10.57
N THR A 10 8.39 4.92 10.82
CA THR A 10 7.13 5.69 10.84
C THR A 10 6.90 6.36 9.50
N TYR A 11 5.71 6.18 8.93
CA TYR A 11 5.23 6.91 7.76
C TYR A 11 4.31 8.06 8.16
N GLU A 12 4.10 9.01 7.25
CA GLU A 12 3.12 10.09 7.47
C GLU A 12 1.71 9.53 7.67
N ALA A 13 0.95 10.20 8.54
CA ALA A 13 -0.42 9.80 8.82
C ALA A 13 -1.29 9.93 7.58
N ASN A 14 -1.96 8.84 7.20
CA ASN A 14 -2.92 8.82 6.10
C ASN A 14 -4.33 8.61 6.66
N SER A 15 -5.23 9.54 6.39
CA SER A 15 -6.63 9.47 6.87
C SER A 15 -7.40 8.29 6.29
N GLU A 16 -6.92 7.72 5.18
CA GLU A 16 -7.51 6.55 4.55
C GLU A 16 -7.12 5.23 5.23
N ALA A 17 -6.25 5.24 6.23
CA ALA A 17 -5.91 4.04 7.02
C ALA A 17 -7.16 3.41 7.68
N ALA A 18 -8.15 4.23 8.04
CA ALA A 18 -9.43 3.76 8.59
C ALA A 18 -10.32 3.03 7.56
N LYS A 19 -9.97 3.06 6.27
CA LYS A 19 -10.69 2.37 5.19
C LYS A 19 -10.16 0.94 4.95
N GLY A 20 -9.31 0.42 5.82
CA GLY A 20 -8.78 -0.95 5.75
C GLY A 20 -7.59 -1.13 4.81
N GLY A 21 -7.56 -0.43 3.68
CA GLY A 21 -6.43 -0.45 2.74
C GLY A 21 -6.33 0.80 1.90
N TYR A 22 -5.12 1.32 1.70
CA TYR A 22 -4.89 2.62 1.03
C TYR A 22 -3.55 2.66 0.28
N VAL A 23 -3.45 3.55 -0.71
CA VAL A 23 -2.21 3.80 -1.44
C VAL A 23 -1.23 4.57 -0.55
N LEU A 24 -0.12 3.93 -0.19
CA LEU A 24 0.94 4.55 0.61
C LEU A 24 1.96 5.28 -0.28
N ARG A 25 2.33 4.66 -1.41
CA ARG A 25 3.18 5.24 -2.45
C ARG A 25 2.59 4.90 -3.80
N ASP A 26 2.37 5.90 -4.63
CA ASP A 26 1.81 5.70 -5.97
C ASP A 26 2.89 5.64 -7.03
N SER A 27 2.62 4.94 -8.13
CA SER A 27 3.57 4.76 -9.23
C SER A 27 4.00 6.08 -9.85
N SER A 28 5.28 6.19 -10.25
CA SER A 28 5.77 7.39 -10.93
C SER A 28 5.12 7.65 -12.29
N THR A 29 4.59 6.60 -12.93
CA THR A 29 3.99 6.64 -14.27
C THR A 29 2.50 6.99 -14.27
N GLY A 30 1.88 7.10 -13.08
CA GLY A 30 0.45 7.40 -12.89
C GLY A 30 -0.50 6.21 -13.13
N THR A 31 -0.08 5.18 -13.86
CA THR A 31 -0.79 3.89 -13.95
C THR A 31 0.18 2.77 -13.56
N PRO A 32 -0.01 2.11 -12.40
CA PRO A 32 0.91 1.09 -11.96
C PRO A 32 0.85 -0.14 -12.86
N GLU A 33 2.01 -0.63 -13.27
CA GLU A 33 2.20 -1.95 -13.90
C GLU A 33 2.19 -3.07 -12.84
N LEU A 34 2.63 -2.74 -11.62
CA LEU A 34 2.67 -3.64 -10.47
C LEU A 34 2.10 -2.98 -9.21
N VAL A 35 1.36 -3.75 -8.43
CA VAL A 35 0.88 -3.33 -7.10
C VAL A 35 1.43 -4.27 -6.05
N LEU A 36 2.21 -3.73 -5.11
CA LEU A 36 2.69 -4.41 -3.91
C LEU A 36 1.70 -4.15 -2.77
N ILE A 37 1.11 -5.21 -2.24
CA ILE A 37 0.21 -5.15 -1.07
C ILE A 37 0.97 -5.67 0.14
N ALA A 38 1.02 -4.88 1.21
CA ALA A 38 1.73 -5.23 2.42
C ALA A 38 0.98 -4.81 3.68
N THR A 39 1.34 -5.41 4.81
CA THR A 39 0.70 -5.20 6.12
C THR A 39 1.75 -4.97 7.19
N GLY A 40 1.45 -4.18 8.22
CA GLY A 40 2.28 -4.07 9.43
C GLY A 40 3.78 -3.89 9.16
N SER A 41 4.58 -4.86 9.62
CA SER A 41 6.04 -4.82 9.47
C SER A 41 6.51 -4.99 8.02
N GLU A 42 5.75 -5.58 7.11
CA GLU A 42 6.21 -5.82 5.75
C GLU A 42 6.08 -4.59 4.85
N VAL A 43 5.38 -3.54 5.32
CA VAL A 43 5.15 -2.31 4.53
C VAL A 43 6.45 -1.62 4.13
N HIS A 44 7.44 -1.58 5.02
CA HIS A 44 8.72 -0.94 4.69
C HIS A 44 9.52 -1.69 3.63
N LEU A 45 9.47 -3.02 3.65
CA LEU A 45 10.07 -3.85 2.62
C LEU A 45 9.39 -3.62 1.26
N ALA A 46 8.07 -3.45 1.23
CA ALA A 46 7.35 -3.13 0.00
C ALA A 46 7.71 -1.74 -0.55
N VAL A 47 7.95 -0.76 0.32
CA VAL A 47 8.43 0.58 -0.09
C VAL A 47 9.84 0.50 -0.68
N GLU A 48 10.76 -0.23 -0.05
CA GLU A 48 12.12 -0.43 -0.57
C GLU A 48 12.10 -1.18 -1.90
N ALA A 49 11.30 -2.24 -2.03
CA ALA A 49 11.16 -2.99 -3.28
C ALA A 49 10.61 -2.10 -4.41
N ARG A 50 9.63 -1.25 -4.11
CA ARG A 50 9.09 -0.26 -5.06
C ARG A 50 10.17 0.68 -5.56
N GLU A 51 11.05 1.18 -4.69
CA GLU A 51 12.14 2.09 -5.09
C GLU A 51 13.09 1.43 -6.11
N LEU A 52 13.41 0.15 -5.92
CA LEU A 52 14.23 -0.62 -6.86
C LEU A 52 13.50 -0.80 -8.21
N LEU A 53 12.23 -1.20 -8.18
CA LEU A 53 11.43 -1.44 -9.39
C LEU A 53 11.19 -0.15 -10.19
N GLU A 54 10.91 0.96 -9.51
CA GLU A 54 10.77 2.27 -10.14
C GLU A 54 12.09 2.75 -10.77
N ALA A 55 13.24 2.44 -10.15
CA ALA A 55 14.56 2.72 -10.74
C ALA A 55 14.85 1.88 -12.00
N GLU A 56 14.24 0.70 -12.12
CA GLU A 56 14.26 -0.14 -13.33
C GLU A 56 13.20 0.29 -14.37
N GLY A 57 12.40 1.32 -14.07
CA GLY A 57 11.36 1.84 -14.95
C GLY A 57 10.04 1.07 -14.87
N ILE A 58 9.86 0.21 -13.87
CA ILE A 58 8.63 -0.55 -13.64
C ILE A 58 7.72 0.26 -12.72
N GLY A 59 6.64 0.80 -13.28
CA GLY A 59 5.68 1.61 -12.52
C GLY A 59 5.05 0.80 -11.39
N THR A 60 5.43 1.07 -10.14
CA THR A 60 5.06 0.23 -8.99
C THR A 60 4.33 1.03 -7.91
N ARG A 61 3.15 0.56 -7.52
CA ARG A 61 2.36 1.11 -6.41
C ARG A 61 2.55 0.25 -5.15
N VAL A 62 2.54 0.90 -3.99
CA VAL A 62 2.49 0.23 -2.67
C VAL A 62 1.16 0.55 -2.00
N VAL A 63 0.45 -0.50 -1.62
CA VAL A 63 -0.79 -0.45 -0.84
C VAL A 63 -0.51 -1.01 0.56
N SER A 64 -0.82 -0.20 1.56
CA SER A 64 -0.86 -0.64 2.96
C SER A 64 -2.26 -1.18 3.25
N MET A 65 -2.37 -2.43 3.69
CA MET A 65 -3.64 -3.14 3.89
C MET A 65 -3.81 -3.64 5.35
N PRO A 66 -3.95 -2.75 6.35
CA PRO A 66 -4.09 -3.15 7.75
C PRO A 66 -5.32 -4.02 8.07
N SER A 67 -6.41 -3.92 7.30
CA SER A 67 -7.58 -4.81 7.43
C SER A 67 -8.24 -5.02 6.08
N VAL A 68 -8.24 -6.28 5.63
CA VAL A 68 -8.89 -6.68 4.38
C VAL A 68 -10.40 -6.54 4.49
N GLU A 69 -10.97 -6.90 5.63
CA GLU A 69 -12.41 -6.85 5.89
C GLU A 69 -12.95 -5.44 5.75
N TRP A 70 -12.29 -4.45 6.38
CA TRP A 70 -12.69 -3.04 6.27
C TRP A 70 -12.50 -2.50 4.87
N PHE A 71 -11.49 -2.97 4.14
CA PHE A 71 -11.27 -2.60 2.74
C PHE A 71 -12.35 -3.16 1.82
N GLU A 72 -12.76 -4.42 2.02
CA GLU A 72 -13.81 -5.08 1.25
C GLU A 72 -15.19 -4.44 1.43
N GLU A 73 -15.45 -3.88 2.61
CA GLU A 73 -16.66 -3.10 2.91
C GLU A 73 -16.70 -1.74 2.21
N GLN A 74 -15.58 -1.25 1.65
CA GLN A 74 -15.55 0.03 0.97
C GLN A 74 -16.30 -0.01 -0.37
N PRO A 75 -16.86 1.14 -0.82
CA PRO A 75 -17.47 1.25 -2.14
C PRO A 75 -16.53 0.73 -3.24
N ARG A 76 -17.09 0.08 -4.26
CA ARG A 76 -16.31 -0.48 -5.37
C ARG A 76 -15.40 0.57 -6.02
N GLU A 77 -15.88 1.79 -6.21
CA GLU A 77 -15.09 2.91 -6.74
C GLU A 77 -13.80 3.15 -5.92
N TYR A 78 -13.88 3.05 -4.59
CA TYR A 78 -12.69 3.18 -3.74
C TYR A 78 -11.74 2.01 -3.92
N ARG A 79 -12.27 0.78 -3.92
CA ARG A 79 -11.48 -0.43 -4.09
C ARG A 79 -10.75 -0.44 -5.44
N ASP A 80 -11.44 -0.10 -6.52
CA ASP A 80 -10.91 -0.01 -7.88
C ASP A 80 -9.85 1.12 -7.98
N ARG A 81 -10.00 2.21 -7.21
CA ARG A 81 -8.99 3.27 -7.15
C ARG A 81 -7.70 2.83 -6.47
N VAL A 82 -7.80 2.02 -5.41
CA VAL A 82 -6.64 1.52 -4.66
C VAL A 82 -5.99 0.35 -5.39
N LEU A 83 -6.79 -0.61 -5.83
CA LEU A 83 -6.43 -1.81 -6.60
C LEU A 83 -7.17 -1.80 -7.94
N PRO A 84 -6.55 -1.26 -9.00
CA PRO A 84 -7.12 -1.27 -10.35
C PRO A 84 -7.44 -2.70 -10.84
N PRO A 85 -8.50 -2.89 -11.63
CA PRO A 85 -8.92 -4.19 -12.16
C PRO A 85 -7.97 -4.78 -13.20
#